data_AF-A0A412XD66-F1
#
_entry.id   AF-A0A412XD66-F1
#
_cell.length_a   1.000
_cell.length_b   1.000
_cell.length_c   1.000
_cell.angle_alpha   90.00
_cell.angle_beta   90.00
_cell.angle_gamma   90.00
#
_symmetry.space_group_name_H-M   'P 1'
#
loop_
_entity.id
_entity.type
_entity.pdbx_description
1 polymer ?
#
loop_
_entity_poly.entity_id
_entity_poly.type
_entity_poly.pdbx_seq_one_letter_code
_entity_poly.pdbx_strand_id
1 'polypeptide(L)' 'MQLAKTLKVTPEELFDALAGSIMQDIENATGKRPSRNKLNGYKYEKRAQSAKGKVTLHRKP' A
#
# COMPACT_ATOMS: atom_id res chain seq x y z
N MET A 1 2.37 23.37 -18.36
CA MET A 1 1.31 22.33 -18.36
C MET A 1 0.93 22.04 -16.92
N GLN A 2 -0.17 22.59 -16.41
CA GLN A 2 -0.76 22.12 -15.16
C GLN A 2 -1.80 21.06 -15.51
N LEU A 3 -1.41 19.79 -15.46
CA LEU A 3 -2.28 18.64 -15.67
C LEU A 3 -2.54 17.95 -14.33
N ALA A 4 -2.91 18.71 -13.31
CA ALA A 4 -3.44 18.11 -12.09
C ALA A 4 -4.87 17.64 -12.38
N LYS A 5 -4.99 16.42 -12.91
CA LYS A 5 -6.29 15.76 -13.08
C LYS A 5 -6.69 15.14 -11.75
N THR A 6 -7.82 15.57 -11.20
CA THR A 6 -8.40 14.94 -10.02
C THR A 6 -8.98 13.58 -10.41
N LEU A 7 -8.44 12.52 -9.81
CA LEU A 7 -8.99 11.18 -9.96
C LEU A 7 -10.08 10.97 -8.91
N LYS A 8 -11.30 10.66 -9.34
CA LYS A 8 -12.41 10.28 -8.45
C LYS A 8 -12.37 8.76 -8.25
N VAL A 9 -11.69 8.32 -7.20
CA VAL A 9 -11.63 6.92 -6.77
C VAL A 9 -11.80 6.86 -5.26
N THR A 10 -12.34 5.76 -4.75
CA THR A 10 -12.35 5.52 -3.31
C THR A 10 -10.94 5.15 -2.83
N PRO A 11 -10.64 5.34 -1.54
CA PRO A 11 -9.36 4.90 -0.99
C PRO A 11 -9.09 3.40 -1.16
N GLU A 12 -10.13 2.57 -1.16
CA GLU A 12 -10.04 1.13 -1.38
C GLU A 12 -9.66 0.81 -2.82
N GLU A 13 -10.28 1.48 -3.80
CA GLU A 13 -9.92 1.34 -5.21
C GLU A 13 -8.47 1.74 -5.48
N LEU A 14 -8.01 2.82 -4.83
CA LEU A 14 -6.62 3.26 -4.91
C LEU A 14 -5.67 2.22 -4.28
N PHE A 15 -6.02 1.68 -3.11
CA PHE A 15 -5.24 0.66 -2.43
C PHE A 15 -5.11 -0.60 -3.29
N ASP A 16 -6.21 -1.07 -3.88
CA ASP A 16 -6.23 -2.24 -4.75
C ASP A 16 -5.37 -2.04 -6.01
N ALA A 17 -5.43 -0.85 -6.61
CA ALA A 17 -4.60 -0.49 -7.76
C ALA A 17 -3.10 -0.48 -7.40
N LEU A 18 -2.75 0.14 -6.27
CA LEU A 18 -1.38 0.16 -5.77
C LEU A 18 -0.86 -1.24 -5.43
N ALA A 19 -1.68 -2.04 -4.76
CA ALA A 19 -1.32 -3.39 -4.38
C ALA A 19 -1.09 -4.27 -5.63
N GLY A 20 -1.93 -4.12 -6.66
CA GLY A 20 -1.74 -4.76 -7.96
C GLY A 20 -0.42 -4.36 -8.61
N SER A 21 -0.10 -3.06 -8.64
CA SER A 21 1.16 -2.55 -9.21
C SER A 21 2.38 -3.12 -8.48
N ILE A 22 2.39 -3.09 -7.15
CA ILE A 22 3.50 -3.60 -6.34
C ILE A 22 3.69 -5.11 -6.55
N MET A 23 2.59 -5.87 -6.64
CA MET A 23 2.67 -7.31 -6.93
C MET A 23 3.31 -7.59 -8.28
N GLN A 24 2.96 -6.80 -9.29
CA GLN A 24 3.55 -6.92 -10.62
C GLN A 24 5.04 -6.57 -10.60
N ASP A 25 5.44 -5.53 -9.88
CA ASP A 25 6.85 -5.16 -9.75
C ASP A 25 7.68 -6.25 -9.06
N ILE A 26 7.12 -6.86 -8.00
CA ILE A 26 7.76 -8.00 -7.32
C ILE A 26 7.90 -9.18 -8.27
N GLU A 27 6.85 -9.49 -9.04
CA GLU A 27 6.88 -10.57 -10.04
C GLU A 27 7.94 -10.30 -11.11
N ASN A 28 8.01 -9.08 -11.62
CA ASN A 28 8.99 -8.67 -12.62
C ASN A 28 10.43 -8.75 -12.09
N ALA A 29 10.66 -8.33 -10.84
CA ALA A 29 11.99 -8.29 -10.25
C ALA A 29 12.51 -9.68 -9.81
N THR A 30 11.60 -10.58 -9.41
CA THR A 30 11.96 -11.87 -8.80
C THR A 30 11.61 -13.09 -9.64
N GLY A 31 10.84 -12.91 -10.72
CA GLY A 31 10.26 -13.99 -11.51
C GLY A 31 9.20 -14.81 -10.77
N LYS A 32 8.80 -14.38 -9.56
CA LYS A 32 7.85 -15.10 -8.70
C LYS A 32 6.68 -14.21 -8.37
N ARG A 33 5.48 -14.66 -8.74
CA ARG A 33 4.25 -13.95 -8.40
C ARG A 33 3.91 -14.13 -6.91
N PRO A 34 3.92 -13.08 -6.09
CA PRO A 34 3.43 -13.19 -4.72
C PRO A 34 1.93 -13.51 -4.74
N SER A 35 1.51 -14.45 -3.88
CA SER A 35 0.08 -14.81 -3.79
C SER A 35 -0.75 -13.63 -3.32
N ARG A 36 -1.85 -13.36 -4.04
CA ARG A 36 -2.84 -12.34 -3.66
C ARG A 36 -3.46 -12.61 -2.28
N ASN A 37 -3.46 -13.86 -1.82
CA ASN A 37 -3.88 -14.22 -0.46
C ASN A 37 -3.00 -13.59 0.63
N LYS A 38 -1.75 -13.20 0.33
CA LYS A 38 -0.95 -12.41 1.29
C LYS A 38 -1.54 -11.01 1.52
N LEU A 39 -2.36 -10.51 0.60
CA LEU A 39 -3.10 -9.26 0.75
C LEU A 39 -4.50 -9.47 1.33
N ASN A 40 -5.04 -10.70 1.31
CA ASN A 40 -6.32 -11.03 1.95
C ASN A 40 -6.18 -10.87 3.47
N GLY A 41 -6.44 -9.66 3.97
CA GLY A 41 -6.26 -9.28 5.37
C GLY A 41 -5.80 -7.83 5.52
N TYR A 42 -5.16 -7.26 4.49
CA TYR A 42 -4.86 -5.85 4.45
C TYR A 42 -6.08 -5.08 3.93
N LYS A 43 -6.55 -4.13 4.72
CA LYS A 43 -7.62 -3.20 4.35
C LYS A 43 -7.06 -1.79 4.43
N TYR A 44 -7.60 -0.90 3.60
CA TYR A 44 -7.37 0.52 3.79
C TYR A 44 -8.04 0.97 5.10
N GLU A 45 -7.26 1.59 5.99
CA GLU A 45 -7.77 2.28 7.17
C GLU A 45 -7.24 3.71 7.13
N LYS A 46 -8.15 4.69 7.11
CA LYS A 46 -7.77 6.10 7.21
C LYS A 46 -7.27 6.38 8.62
N ARG A 47 -5.95 6.32 8.82
CA ARG A 47 -5.36 6.74 10.09
C ARG A 47 -5.54 8.25 10.26
N ALA A 48 -6.27 8.66 11.29
CA ALA A 48 -6.19 10.02 11.77
C ALA A 48 -4.75 10.29 12.19
N GLN A 49 -4.14 11.37 11.71
CA GLN A 49 -2.87 11.85 12.25
C GLN A 49 -3.12 12.33 13.67
N SER A 50 -3.12 11.39 14.63
CA SER A 50 -3.00 11.74 16.03
C SER A 50 -1.61 12.32 16.19
N ALA A 51 -1.55 13.63 16.44
CA ALA A 51 -0.31 14.29 16.79
C ALA A 51 0.33 13.56 18.00
N LYS A 52 1.64 13.28 17.88
CA LYS A 52 2.60 12.86 18.94
C LYS A 52 2.62 11.37 19.34
N GLY A 53 3.82 10.79 19.21
CA GLY A 53 4.31 9.71 20.10
C GLY A 53 5.21 8.71 19.41
N LYS A 54 6.53 8.80 19.63
CA LYS A 54 7.57 7.85 19.20
C LYS A 54 7.14 6.38 19.35
N VAL A 55 7.30 5.57 18.30
CA VAL A 55 7.47 4.12 18.44
C VAL A 55 8.92 3.79 18.15
N THR A 56 9.69 3.58 19.20
CA THR A 56 11.04 3.00 19.13
C THR A 56 10.90 1.54 18.70
N LEU A 57 11.40 1.20 17.52
CA LEU A 57 11.58 -0.19 17.08
C LEU A 57 12.62 -0.86 17.99
N HIS A 58 12.18 -1.70 18.92
CA HIS A 58 13.06 -2.70 19.52
C HIS A 58 13.19 -3.88 18.56
N ARG A 59 14.29 -3.92 17.81
CA ARG A 59 14.81 -5.17 17.27
C ARG A 59 15.46 -5.92 18.43
N LYS A 60 14.90 -7.07 18.81
CA LYS A 60 15.61 -8.02 19.69
C LYS A 60 16.65 -8.81 18.87
N PRO A 61 17.75 -9.23 19.52
CA PRO A 61 18.93 -9.82 18.88
C PRO A 61 18.65 -11.19 18.25
#